data_AF-A0A367LTB3-F1
#
_entry.id   AF-A0A367LTB3-F1
#
_cell.length_a   1.000
_cell.length_b   1.000
_cell.length_c   1.000
_cell.angle_alpha   90.00
_cell.angle_beta   90.00
_cell.angle_gamma   90.00
#
_symmetry.space_group_name_H-M   'P 1'
#
loop_
_entity.id
_entity.type
_entity.pdbx_description
1 polymer ?
#
loop_
_entity_poly.entity_id
_entity_poly.type
_entity_poly.pdbx_seq_one_letter_code
_entity_poly.pdbx_strand_id
1 'polypeptide(L)' 'LAARLAAERIDVTLPGRGQLSGGLHPVTRTLERIEQCFSRIGYEVAEGPEVEDDYHNFEALNIPGHHPARAMHDTFYF' A
#
# COMPACT_ATOMS: atom_id res chain seq x y z
N LEU A 1 -31.73 -44.87 -20.37
CA LEU A 1 -31.64 -44.05 -19.12
C LEU A 1 -30.22 -44.04 -18.56
N ALA A 2 -29.62 -45.18 -18.21
CA ALA A 2 -28.26 -45.26 -17.69
C ALA A 2 -27.18 -44.60 -18.59
N ALA A 3 -27.23 -44.85 -19.90
CA ALA A 3 -26.31 -44.21 -20.86
C ALA A 3 -26.44 -42.67 -20.92
N ARG A 4 -27.65 -42.15 -20.66
CA ARG A 4 -27.92 -40.70 -20.65
C ARG A 4 -27.37 -40.03 -19.40
N LEU A 5 -27.54 -40.67 -18.24
CA LEU A 5 -26.98 -40.21 -16.96
C LEU A 5 -25.44 -40.20 -16.96
N ALA A 6 -24.81 -41.16 -17.64
CA ALA A 6 -23.36 -41.19 -17.80
C ALA A 6 -22.84 -40.04 -18.69
N ALA A 7 -23.57 -39.68 -19.74
CA ALA A 7 -23.23 -38.58 -20.64
C ALA A 7 -23.47 -37.18 -20.02
N GLU A 8 -24.42 -37.07 -19.10
CA GLU A 8 -24.76 -35.85 -18.37
C GLU A 8 -23.95 -35.68 -17.06
N ARG A 9 -22.97 -36.57 -16.80
CA ARG A 9 -22.10 -36.48 -15.62
C ARG A 9 -21.14 -35.30 -15.75
N ILE A 10 -21.41 -34.24 -14.98
CA ILE A 10 -20.55 -33.06 -14.88
C ILE A 10 -19.60 -33.21 -13.70
N ASP A 11 -18.32 -32.93 -13.92
CA ASP A 11 -17.34 -32.79 -12.84
C ASP A 11 -17.43 -31.39 -12.24
N VAL A 12 -18.03 -31.30 -11.06
CA VAL A 12 -18.23 -30.05 -10.31
C VAL A 12 -16.95 -29.50 -9.67
N THR A 13 -15.84 -30.25 -9.73
CA THR A 13 -14.53 -29.81 -9.21
C THR A 13 -13.71 -29.02 -10.25
N LEU A 14 -14.15 -29.02 -11.51
CA LEU A 14 -13.46 -28.30 -12.56
C LEU A 14 -13.43 -26.80 -12.25
N PRO A 15 -12.28 -26.12 -12.48
CA PRO A 15 -12.22 -24.69 -12.31
C PRO A 15 -13.24 -24.02 -13.23
N GLY A 16 -14.08 -23.18 -12.63
CA GLY A 16 -15.00 -22.34 -13.40
C GLY A 16 -14.24 -21.45 -14.37
N ARG A 17 -14.94 -20.90 -15.37
CA ARG A 17 -14.39 -19.82 -16.20
C ARG A 17 -14.24 -18.60 -15.30
N GLY A 18 -13.06 -18.47 -14.70
CA GLY A 18 -12.80 -17.56 -13.60
C GLY A 18 -12.40 -16.16 -14.08
N GLN A 19 -12.71 -15.17 -13.24
CA GLN A 19 -12.08 -13.86 -13.28
C GLN A 19 -10.85 -13.90 -12.34
N LEU A 20 -9.70 -13.39 -12.78
CA LEU A 20 -8.55 -13.26 -11.89
C LEU A 20 -8.85 -12.23 -10.81
N SER A 21 -8.58 -12.57 -9.55
CA SER A 21 -8.60 -11.59 -8.47
C SER A 21 -7.35 -10.71 -8.58
N GLY A 22 -7.54 -9.39 -8.48
CA GLY A 22 -6.43 -8.47 -8.28
C GLY A 22 -5.84 -8.58 -6.87
N GLY A 23 -4.75 -7.85 -6.63
CA GLY A 23 -4.13 -7.76 -5.31
C GLY A 23 -3.62 -6.35 -5.06
N LEU A 24 -3.74 -5.89 -3.81
CA LEU A 24 -3.10 -4.66 -3.38
C LEU A 24 -1.58 -4.83 -3.38
N HIS A 25 -0.87 -3.76 -3.74
CA HIS A 25 0.58 -3.73 -3.69
C HIS A 25 1.06 -4.04 -2.26
N PRO A 26 2.13 -4.83 -2.06
CA PRO A 26 2.60 -5.20 -0.73
C PRO A 26 2.88 -4.01 0.20
N VAL A 27 3.35 -2.88 -0.35
CA VAL A 27 3.58 -1.64 0.42
C VAL A 27 2.27 -1.08 0.95
N THR A 28 1.23 -0.96 0.12
CA THR A 28 -0.10 -0.50 0.53
C THR A 28 -0.66 -1.38 1.65
N ARG A 29 -0.58 -2.71 1.48
CA ARG A 29 -1.04 -3.66 2.52
C ARG A 29 -0.28 -3.52 3.84
N THR A 30 1.00 -3.16 3.76
CA THR A 30 1.84 -2.97 4.95
C THR A 30 1.51 -1.65 5.64
N LEU A 31 1.30 -0.57 4.88
CA LEU A 31 0.89 0.73 5.38
C LEU A 31 -0.45 0.63 6.14
N GLU A 32 -1.48 0.05 5.50
CA GLU A 32 -2.80 -0.17 6.10
C GLU A 32 -2.70 -0.96 7.42
N ARG A 33 -1.79 -1.96 7.49
CA ARG A 33 -1.58 -2.74 8.70
C ARG A 33 -0.94 -1.92 9.82
N ILE A 34 0.02 -1.05 9.48
CA ILE A 34 0.67 -0.17 10.46
C ILE A 34 -0.36 0.82 11.02
N GLU A 35 -1.14 1.48 10.17
CA GLU A 35 -2.22 2.39 10.58
C GLU A 35 -3.26 1.71 11.50
N GLN A 36 -3.65 0.47 11.18
CA GLN A 36 -4.54 -0.32 12.03
C GLN A 36 -3.95 -0.62 13.41
N CYS A 37 -2.64 -0.81 13.52
CA CYS A 37 -2.00 -1.04 14.82
C CYS A 37 -2.05 0.22 15.69
N PHE A 38 -1.74 1.39 15.11
CA PHE A 38 -1.68 2.66 15.86
C PHE A 38 -3.07 3.23 16.18
N SER A 39 -4.04 3.09 15.29
CA SER A 39 -5.43 3.50 15.55
C SER A 39 -6.05 2.75 16.74
N ARG A 40 -5.69 1.48 16.96
CA ARG A 40 -6.14 0.69 18.13
C ARG A 40 -5.65 1.21 19.47
N ILE A 41 -4.55 1.98 19.49
CA ILE A 41 -4.01 2.60 20.71
C ILE A 41 -4.34 4.10 20.80
N GLY A 42 -5.29 4.58 19.99
CA GLY A 42 -5.85 5.94 20.09
C GLY A 42 -5.12 7.01 19.29
N TYR A 43 -4.25 6.64 18.36
CA TYR A 43 -3.61 7.59 17.43
C TYR A 43 -4.50 7.85 16.22
N GLU A 44 -4.32 9.02 15.62
CA GLU A 44 -4.98 9.43 14.37
C GLU A 44 -3.97 9.47 13.23
N VAL A 45 -4.44 9.24 11.99
CA VAL A 45 -3.63 9.33 10.78
C VAL A 45 -3.73 10.75 10.22
N ALA A 46 -2.59 11.36 9.93
CA ALA A 46 -2.51 12.66 9.26
C ALA A 46 -1.73 12.53 7.96
N GLU A 47 -2.23 13.19 6.91
CA GLU A 47 -1.59 13.26 5.60
C GLU A 47 -1.09 14.68 5.33
N GLY A 48 -0.01 14.80 4.55
CA GLY A 48 0.61 16.07 4.17
C GLY A 48 1.00 16.07 2.69
N PRO A 49 1.46 17.20 2.15
CA PRO A 49 1.88 17.29 0.77
C PRO A 49 3.18 16.52 0.51
N GLU A 50 3.35 15.98 -0.69
CA GLU A 50 4.60 15.33 -1.10
C GLU A 50 5.70 16.33 -1.47
N VAL A 51 5.31 17.52 -1.93
CA VAL A 51 6.21 18.66 -2.16
C VAL A 51 6.03 19.63 -1.00
N GLU A 52 7.07 19.75 -0.19
CA GLU A 52 7.04 20.52 1.06
C GLU A 52 8.03 21.69 1.02
N ASP A 53 7.79 22.71 1.84
CA ASP A 53 8.72 23.82 2.00
C ASP A 53 9.95 23.47 2.87
N ASP A 54 11.00 24.26 2.73
CA ASP A 54 12.27 24.04 3.43
C ASP A 54 12.15 24.18 4.96
N TYR A 55 11.19 24.97 5.44
CA TYR A 55 10.98 25.20 6.85
C TYR A 55 10.37 23.97 7.53
N HIS A 56 9.29 23.41 7.00
CA HIS A 56 8.61 22.25 7.57
C HIS A 56 9.43 20.96 7.39
N ASN A 57 10.18 20.85 6.30
CA ASN A 57 11.00 19.66 6.03
C ASN A 57 12.33 19.66 6.81
N PHE A 58 12.88 20.82 7.20
CA PHE A 58 14.18 20.91 7.86
C PHE A 58 14.22 21.80 9.10
N GLU A 59 13.95 23.09 8.97
CA GLU A 59 14.21 24.06 10.04
C GLU A 59 13.37 23.79 11.30
N ALA A 60 12.08 23.49 11.12
CA ALA A 60 11.16 23.13 12.20
C ALA A 60 11.53 21.82 12.90
N LEU A 61 12.29 20.94 12.22
CA LEU A 61 12.80 19.67 12.74
C LEU A 61 14.22 19.79 13.33
N ASN A 62 14.70 21.02 13.55
CA ASN A 62 16.01 21.31 14.12
C ASN A 62 17.19 20.84 13.23
N ILE A 63 17.02 20.91 11.90
CA ILE A 63 18.06 20.55 10.92
C ILE A 63 18.73 21.83 10.38
N PRO A 64 20.00 22.11 10.73
CA PRO A 64 20.68 23.34 10.35
C PRO A 64 21.01 23.39 8.85
N GLY A 65 21.20 24.60 8.30
CA GLY A 65 21.43 24.82 6.87
C GLY A 65 22.67 24.15 6.26
N HIS A 66 23.66 23.80 7.07
CA HIS A 66 24.88 23.08 6.64
C HIS A 66 24.79 21.56 6.85
N HIS A 67 23.61 21.04 7.21
CA HIS A 67 23.41 19.60 7.43
C HIS A 67 23.46 18.86 6.08
N PRO A 68 24.17 17.71 5.99
CA PRO A 68 24.34 16.97 4.73
C PRO A 68 23.01 16.56 4.08
N ALA A 69 21.97 16.26 4.87
CA ALA A 69 20.64 15.94 4.35
C ALA A 69 20.00 17.05 3.49
N ARG A 70 20.43 18.32 3.63
CA ARG A 70 19.98 19.46 2.80
C ARG A 70 20.78 19.60 1.50
N ALA A 71 21.62 18.65 1.17
CA ALA A 71 22.37 18.66 -0.08
C ALA A 71 21.56 18.03 -1.22
N MET A 72 21.81 18.49 -2.45
CA MET A 72 21.08 18.05 -3.66
C MET A 72 21.25 16.56 -4.02
N HIS A 73 22.16 15.83 -3.36
CA HIS A 73 22.31 14.39 -3.56
C HIS A 73 21.35 13.57 -2.71
N ASP A 74 20.89 14.13 -1.59
CA ASP A 74 20.00 13.46 -0.62
C ASP A 74 18.57 14.00 -0.69
N THR A 75 18.39 15.27 -1.10
CA THR A 75 17.09 15.94 -1.21
C THR A 75 16.86 16.45 -2.62
N PHE A 76 15.66 16.17 -3.16
CA PHE A 76 15.21 16.75 -4.41
C PHE A 76 14.79 18.21 -4.20
N TYR A 77 15.40 19.12 -4.96
CA TYR A 77 15.05 20.53 -4.99
C TYR A 77 14.35 20.87 -6.30
N PHE A 78 13.45 21.85 -6.24
CA PHE A 78 12.72 22.42 -7.38
C PHE A 78 13.41 23.67 -7.93
#